data_AF-A0A0F9Q7Y8-F1
#
_entry.id   AF-A0A0F9Q7Y8-F1
#
_cell.length_a   1.000
_cell.length_b   1.000
_cell.length_c   1.000
_cell.angle_alpha   90.00
_cell.angle_beta   90.00
_cell.angle_gamma   90.00
#
_symmetry.space_group_name_H-M   'P 1'
#
loop_
_entity.id
_entity.type
_entity.pdbx_description
1 polymer ?
#
loop_
_entity_poly.entity_id
_entity_poly.type
_entity_poly.pdbx_seq_one_letter_code
_entity_poly.pdbx_strand_id
1 'polypeptide(L)' 'MVESIPPKEFETLNLITIVDGYYIEENARSLRIRLPAGVTFWVPKRYTDSEFSRKKDTKQDFIIETWILKKIGLKI' A
#
# COMPACT_ATOMS: atom_id res chain seq x y z
N MET A 1 12.42 20.55 -11.07
CA MET A 1 11.08 20.25 -10.49
C MET A 1 10.90 18.76 -10.68
N VAL A 2 10.73 17.99 -9.60
CA VAL A 2 10.57 16.54 -9.72
C VAL A 2 9.11 16.30 -10.06
N GLU A 3 8.83 16.05 -11.33
CA GLU A 3 7.48 15.73 -11.80
C GLU A 3 7.03 14.47 -11.06
N SER A 4 6.02 14.62 -10.21
CA SER A 4 5.36 13.49 -9.56
C SER A 4 4.52 12.83 -10.63
N ILE A 5 4.99 11.69 -11.12
CA ILE A 5 4.31 10.90 -12.15
C ILE A 5 2.93 10.51 -11.59
N PRO A 6 1.84 10.84 -12.27
CA PRO A 6 0.49 10.53 -11.78
C PRO A 6 0.28 9.02 -11.72
N PRO A 7 -0.55 8.53 -10.76
CA PRO A 7 -0.71 7.08 -10.48
C PRO A 7 -1.16 6.23 -11.69
N LYS A 8 -1.74 6.85 -12.73
CA LYS A 8 -2.21 6.15 -13.94
C LYS A 8 -1.09 5.53 -14.80
N GLU A 9 0.10 6.12 -14.87
CA GLU A 9 1.18 5.54 -15.68
C GLU A 9 1.77 4.28 -15.02
N PHE A 10 1.74 4.21 -13.69
CA PHE A 10 2.23 3.05 -12.95
C PHE A 10 1.32 1.82 -13.02
N GLU A 11 0.00 2.00 -13.15
CA GLU A 11 -0.92 0.90 -13.46
C GLU A 11 -0.55 0.24 -14.80
N THR A 12 -0.15 1.05 -15.79
CA THR A 12 0.19 0.57 -17.14
C THR A 12 1.46 -0.28 -17.14
N LEU A 13 2.36 -0.06 -16.18
CA LEU A 13 3.61 -0.82 -16.00
C LEU A 13 3.46 -1.99 -15.02
N ASN A 14 2.27 -2.25 -14.47
CA ASN A 14 2.01 -3.31 -13.48
C ASN A 14 2.89 -3.19 -12.21
N LEU A 15 3.40 -1.98 -11.93
CA LEU A 15 4.32 -1.70 -10.84
C LEU A 15 3.61 -1.52 -9.51
N ILE A 16 2.31 -1.23 -9.56
CA ILE A 16 1.46 -0.97 -8.42
C ILE A 16 0.32 -1.98 -8.41
N THR A 17 -0.03 -2.42 -7.20
CA THR A 17 -1.15 -3.32 -6.92
C THR A 17 -2.05 -2.64 -5.89
N ILE A 18 -3.35 -2.71 -6.11
CA ILE A 18 -4.34 -2.29 -5.11
C ILE A 18 -4.62 -3.48 -4.21
N VAL A 19 -4.40 -3.32 -2.91
CA VAL A 19 -4.71 -4.33 -1.91
C VAL A 19 -5.72 -3.80 -0.90
N ASP A 20 -6.76 -4.58 -0.67
CA ASP A 20 -7.67 -4.33 0.43
C ASP A 20 -6.98 -4.56 1.78
N GLY A 21 -7.17 -3.66 2.74
CA GLY A 21 -6.69 -3.88 4.10
C GLY A 21 -7.31 -2.98 5.15
N TYR A 22 -6.76 -3.06 6.34
CA TYR A 22 -7.10 -2.26 7.51
C TYR A 22 -5.85 -1.51 7.98
N TYR A 23 -6.01 -0.21 8.24
CA TYR A 23 -4.99 0.58 8.90
C TYR A 23 -4.80 0.10 10.34
N ILE A 24 -3.57 -0.17 10.78
CA ILE A 24 -3.29 -0.49 12.19
C ILE A 24 -2.67 0.72 12.89
N GLU A 25 -1.55 1.19 12.34
CA GLU A 25 -0.74 2.28 12.87
C GLU A 25 0.21 2.81 11.79
N GLU A 26 0.80 3.98 12.02
CA GLU A 26 1.85 4.52 11.17
C GLU A 26 2.98 5.10 12.03
N ASN A 27 4.19 5.02 11.49
CA ASN A 27 5.33 5.78 11.97
C ASN A 27 5.63 6.92 10.99
N ALA A 28 6.65 7.74 11.26
CA ALA A 28 7.04 8.84 10.39
C ALA A 28 7.28 8.40 8.93
N ARG A 29 7.80 7.18 8.70
CA ARG A 29 8.22 6.69 7.38
C ARG A 29 7.44 5.50 6.82
N SER A 30 6.64 4.84 7.66
CA SER A 30 6.03 3.56 7.31
C SER A 30 4.61 3.45 7.85
N LEU A 31 3.82 2.63 7.20
CA LEU A 31 2.43 2.34 7.49
C LEU A 31 2.28 0.85 7.78
N ARG A 32 1.60 0.50 8.86
CA ARG A 32 1.29 -0.88 9.20
C ARG A 32 -0.12 -1.21 8.73
N ILE A 33 -0.20 -2.15 7.81
CA ILE A 33 -1.46 -2.59 7.20
C ILE A 33 -1.70 -4.04 7.59
N ARG A 34 -2.95 -4.35 7.91
CA ARG A 34 -3.45 -5.72 8.06
C ARG A 34 -4.33 -6.07 6.86
N LEU A 35 -4.02 -7.16 6.18
CA LEU A 35 -4.87 -7.70 5.12
C LEU A 35 -6.03 -8.51 5.71
N PRO A 36 -7.13 -8.71 4.94
CA PRO A 36 -8.25 -9.56 5.32
C PRO A 36 -7.82 -11.00 5.66
N ALA A 37 -6.75 -11.48 5.03
CA ALA A 37 -6.16 -12.80 5.28
C ALA A 37 -5.41 -12.90 6.64
N GLY A 38 -5.43 -11.85 7.47
CA GLY A 38 -4.75 -11.81 8.77
C GLY A 38 -3.26 -11.44 8.70
N VAL A 39 -2.68 -11.37 7.50
CA VAL A 39 -1.29 -10.95 7.29
C VAL A 39 -1.14 -9.48 7.66
N THR A 40 -0.18 -9.15 8.51
CA THR A 40 0.12 -7.77 8.89
C THR A 40 1.55 -7.44 8.49
N PHE A 41 1.77 -6.33 7.79
CA PHE A 41 3.09 -5.92 7.32
C PHE A 41 3.27 -4.41 7.36
N TRP A 42 4.54 -3.99 7.31
CA TRP A 42 4.93 -2.58 7.22
C TRP A 42 5.26 -2.23 5.78
N VAL A 43 4.59 -1.21 5.26
CA VAL A 43 4.89 -0.61 3.95
C VAL A 43 5.48 0.78 4.14
N PRO A 44 6.60 1.13 3.49
CA PRO A 44 7.10 2.50 3.50
C PRO A 44 6.13 3.44 2.79
N LYS A 45 5.81 4.59 3.39
CA LYS A 45 4.84 5.56 2.82
C LYS A 45 5.25 6.09 1.45
N ARG A 46 6.56 6.14 1.17
CA ARG A 46 7.10 6.53 -0.15
C ARG A 46 6.69 5.60 -1.30
N TYR A 47 6.16 4.42 -0.95
CA TYR A 47 5.70 3.39 -1.87
C TYR A 47 4.22 3.09 -1.66
N THR A 48 3.49 4.03 -1.06
CA THR A 48 2.05 3.97 -0.83
C THR A 48 1.45 5.27 -1.32
N ASP A 49 0.74 5.20 -2.44
CA ASP A 49 0.22 6.38 -3.16
C ASP A 49 -1.31 6.47 -3.02
N SER A 50 -1.82 6.23 -1.81
CA SER A 50 -3.27 6.26 -1.52
C SER A 50 -3.55 7.19 -0.34
N GLU A 51 -4.57 8.05 -0.49
CA GLU A 51 -5.20 8.72 0.64
C GLU A 51 -5.94 7.67 1.49
N PHE A 52 -5.26 7.13 2.49
CA PHE A 52 -5.84 6.14 3.39
C PHE A 52 -6.45 6.80 4.64
N SER A 53 -7.57 6.27 5.10
CA SER A 53 -8.16 6.66 6.37
C SER A 53 -7.36 6.04 7.52
N ARG A 54 -7.14 6.81 8.59
CA ARG A 54 -6.51 6.31 9.84
C ARG A 54 -7.49 5.55 10.75
N LYS A 55 -8.67 5.19 10.23
CA LYS A 55 -9.68 4.43 10.96
C LYS A 55 -9.31 2.95 10.99
N LYS A 56 -9.10 2.41 12.19
CA LYS A 56 -8.54 1.06 12.39
C LYS A 56 -9.47 -0.09 11.99
N ASP A 57 -10.77 0.18 11.92
CA ASP A 57 -11.82 -0.80 11.62
C ASP A 57 -12.49 -0.58 10.26
N THR A 58 -11.90 0.28 9.42
CA THR A 58 -12.41 0.52 8.06
C THR A 58 -11.56 -0.24 7.06
N LYS A 59 -12.21 -1.13 6.30
CA LYS A 59 -11.61 -1.77 5.13
C LYS A 59 -11.42 -0.71 4.05
N GLN A 60 -10.21 -0.59 3.51
CA GLN A 60 -9.88 0.40 2.49
C GLN A 60 -8.82 -0.12 1.54
N ASP A 61 -8.75 0.52 0.37
CA ASP A 61 -7.82 0.17 -0.69
C ASP A 61 -6.49 0.87 -0.51
N PHE A 62 -5.43 0.07 -0.40
CA PHE A 62 -4.05 0.54 -0.34
C PHE A 62 -3.38 0.28 -1.67
N ILE A 63 -2.93 1.37 -2.29
CA ILE A 63 -2.14 1.36 -3.52
C ILE A 63 -0.69 1.13 -3.12
N ILE A 64 -0.16 -0.06 -3.35
CA ILE A 64 1.19 -0.48 -2.91
C ILE A 64 1.96 -1.03 -4.11
N GLU A 65 3.27 -0.76 -4.18
CA GLU A 65 4.09 -1.35 -5.22
C GLU A 65 4.15 -2.89 -5.16
N THR A 66 3.93 -3.53 -6.32
CA THR A 66 3.82 -4.98 -6.50
C THR A 66 5.03 -5.74 -5.94
N TRP A 67 6.25 -5.18 -6.04
CA TRP A 67 7.45 -5.83 -5.53
C TRP A 67 7.49 -5.92 -4.01
N ILE A 68 6.85 -5.00 -3.28
CA ILE A 68 6.76 -5.05 -1.82
C ILE A 68 5.88 -6.23 -1.41
N LEU A 69 4.75 -6.38 -2.09
CA LEU A 69 3.80 -7.45 -1.87
C LEU A 69 4.42 -8.82 -2.20
N LYS A 70 5.21 -8.91 -3.29
CA LYS A 70 6.01 -10.10 -3.59
C LYS A 70 7.05 -10.40 -2.51
N LYS A 71 7.72 -9.38 -1.95
CA LYS A 71 8.70 -9.56 -0.86
C LYS A 71 8.08 -10.11 0.42
N ILE A 72 6.83 -9.76 0.72
CA ILE A 72 6.11 -10.30 1.89
C ILE A 72 5.43 -11.64 1.62
N GLY A 73 5.62 -12.21 0.42
CA GLY A 73 5.12 -13.53 0.06
C GLY A 73 3.65 -13.56 -0.37
N LEU A 74 3.04 -12.40 -0.66
CA LEU A 74 1.73 -12.39 -1.31
C LEU A 74 1.88 -12.84 -2.76
N LYS A 75 1.22 -13.95 -3.08
CA LYS A 75 1.02 -14.40 -4.46
C LYS A 75 -0.14 -13.58 -5.03
N ILE A 76 0.21 -12.49 -5.70
CA ILE A 76 -0.66 -11.65 -6.53
C ILE A 76 -0.42 -12.02 -7.98
#